data_AF-A0A940Q6C2-F1
#
_entry.id   AF-A0A940Q6C2-F1
#
_cell.length_a   1.000
_cell.length_b   1.000
_cell.length_c   1.000
_cell.angle_alpha   90.00
_cell.angle_beta   90.00
_cell.angle_gamma   90.00
#
_symmetry.space_group_name_H-M   'P 1'
#
loop_
_entity.id
_entity.type
_entity.pdbx_description
1 polymer ?
#
loop_
_entity_poly.entity_id
_entity_poly.type
_entity_poly.pdbx_seq_one_letter_code
_entity_poly.pdbx_strand_id
1 'polypeptide(L)'
;MRKIDEIGLKLCKMQADVFSASASREKCSSLIFIRRFMNSQVAQRMDTDGFLFEACDINSIFEDINVEFGESSYGKEKYSDSELYWIGYIYRYWAYTHQKTSKQIYKIIKPKELKGLYYPYHSFDPAQAIERILEARGMSEDNLTSRGVKILRSVIKKEKDSRNDS
;
A
#
# COMPACT_ATOMS: atom_id res chain seq x y z
N MET A 1 -0.89 14.94 10.31
CA MET A 1 -0.78 14.43 8.93
C MET A 1 0.05 15.39 8.08
N ARG A 2 0.91 14.88 7.19
CA ARG A 2 1.60 15.68 6.17
C ARG A 2 0.54 16.13 5.15
N LYS A 3 0.52 17.42 4.80
CA LYS A 3 -0.32 17.91 3.71
C LYS A 3 0.20 17.36 2.38
N ILE A 4 -0.71 16.94 1.50
CA ILE A 4 -0.33 16.53 0.14
C ILE A 4 0.25 17.75 -0.60
N ASP A 5 1.37 17.55 -1.28
CA ASP A 5 2.05 18.54 -2.11
C ASP A 5 2.21 17.99 -3.54
N GLU A 6 2.83 18.76 -4.43
CA GLU A 6 2.98 18.37 -5.83
C GLU A 6 3.79 17.07 -6.01
N ILE A 7 4.81 16.85 -5.17
CA ILE A 7 5.62 15.62 -5.15
C ILE A 7 4.74 14.43 -4.79
N GLY A 8 3.94 14.56 -3.72
CA GLY A 8 3.01 13.53 -3.28
C GLY A 8 1.98 13.20 -4.36
N LEU A 9 1.41 14.20 -5.04
CA LEU A 9 0.46 13.99 -6.14
C LEU A 9 1.09 13.23 -7.31
N LYS A 10 2.33 13.57 -7.69
CA LYS A 10 3.07 12.87 -8.75
C LYS A 10 3.35 11.41 -8.38
N LEU A 11 3.76 11.15 -7.14
CA LEU A 11 3.93 9.78 -6.63
C LEU A 11 2.62 8.98 -6.66
N CYS A 12 1.50 9.61 -6.26
CA CYS A 12 0.17 8.98 -6.31
C CYS A 12 -0.21 8.57 -7.72
N LYS A 13 -0.04 9.49 -8.68
CA LYS A 13 -0.30 9.22 -10.10
C LYS A 13 0.60 8.09 -10.62
N MET A 14 1.90 8.14 -10.34
CA MET A 14 2.85 7.12 -10.79
C MET A 14 2.50 5.72 -10.28
N GLN A 15 2.17 5.56 -9.00
CA GLN A 15 1.74 4.26 -8.48
C GLN A 15 0.40 3.82 -9.08
N ALA A 16 -0.54 4.74 -9.29
CA ALA A 16 -1.83 4.46 -9.91
C ALA A 16 -1.67 3.96 -11.36
N ASP A 17 -0.79 4.61 -12.13
CA ASP A 17 -0.47 4.23 -13.50
C ASP A 17 0.17 2.83 -13.55
N VAL A 18 1.12 2.54 -12.64
CA VAL A 18 1.72 1.19 -12.53
C VAL A 18 0.67 0.14 -12.18
N PHE A 19 -0.23 0.44 -11.23
CA PHE A 19 -1.27 -0.51 -10.84
C PHE A 19 -2.26 -0.76 -11.98
N SER A 20 -2.70 0.29 -12.67
CA SER A 20 -3.56 0.16 -13.85
C SER A 20 -2.87 -0.66 -14.95
N ALA A 21 -1.60 -0.37 -15.25
CA ALA A 21 -0.84 -1.10 -16.28
C ALA A 21 -0.67 -2.59 -15.96
N SER A 22 -0.68 -2.97 -14.68
CA SER A 22 -0.57 -4.37 -14.25
C SER A 22 -1.75 -5.25 -14.70
N ALA A 23 -2.90 -4.65 -15.04
CA ALA A 23 -4.07 -5.37 -15.53
C ALA A 23 -3.74 -6.19 -16.79
N SER A 24 -3.00 -5.58 -17.72
CA SER A 24 -2.62 -6.17 -19.01
C SER A 24 -1.19 -6.70 -19.05
N ARG A 25 -0.27 -6.13 -18.26
CA ARG A 25 1.17 -6.50 -18.31
C ARG A 25 1.53 -7.72 -17.48
N GLU A 26 0.83 -7.95 -16.38
CA GLU A 26 1.15 -9.04 -15.47
C GLU A 26 0.32 -10.28 -15.78
N LYS A 27 0.91 -11.47 -15.65
CA LYS A 27 0.18 -12.74 -15.78
C LYS A 27 -0.51 -13.15 -14.48
N CYS A 28 -0.01 -12.70 -13.33
CA CYS A 28 -0.58 -13.00 -12.01
C CYS A 28 -1.87 -12.22 -11.73
N SER A 29 -2.63 -12.65 -10.72
CA SER A 29 -3.82 -11.90 -10.28
C SER A 29 -3.46 -10.50 -9.76
N SER A 30 -4.42 -9.58 -9.82
CA SER A 30 -4.26 -8.22 -9.27
C SER A 30 -3.84 -8.25 -7.80
N LEU A 31 -4.38 -9.17 -7.01
CA LEU A 31 -4.03 -9.32 -5.60
C LEU A 31 -2.56 -9.72 -5.38
N ILE A 32 -2.01 -10.59 -6.24
CA ILE A 32 -0.62 -11.01 -6.16
C ILE A 32 0.32 -9.87 -6.55
N PHE A 33 0.01 -9.18 -7.65
CA PHE A 33 0.77 -8.00 -8.06
C PHE A 33 0.80 -6.92 -6.97
N ILE A 34 -0.37 -6.51 -6.47
CA ILE A 34 -0.48 -5.49 -5.41
C ILE A 34 0.31 -5.91 -4.17
N ARG A 35 0.23 -7.19 -3.76
CA ARG A 35 1.00 -7.69 -2.62
C ARG A 35 2.50 -7.58 -2.86
N ARG A 36 2.99 -7.97 -4.03
CA ARG A 36 4.42 -7.88 -4.40
C ARG A 36 4.88 -6.43 -4.41
N PHE A 37 4.18 -5.57 -5.14
CA PHE A 37 4.47 -4.14 -5.20
C PHE A 37 4.55 -3.53 -3.79
N MET A 38 3.51 -3.69 -2.96
CA MET A 38 3.44 -3.04 -1.65
C MET A 38 4.47 -3.58 -0.63
N ASN A 39 5.20 -4.65 -0.96
CA ASN A 39 6.30 -5.20 -0.16
C ASN A 39 7.67 -5.11 -0.87
N SER A 40 7.73 -4.47 -2.03
CA SER A 40 8.94 -4.36 -2.85
C SER A 40 9.90 -3.27 -2.38
N GLN A 41 11.14 -3.34 -2.85
CA GLN A 41 12.12 -2.27 -2.72
C GLN A 41 11.70 -1.01 -3.46
N VAL A 42 10.97 -1.11 -4.58
CA VAL A 42 10.40 0.06 -5.27
C VAL A 42 9.48 0.82 -4.33
N ALA A 43 8.53 0.13 -3.69
CA ALA A 43 7.61 0.77 -2.76
C ALA A 43 8.34 1.37 -1.55
N GLN A 44 9.43 0.74 -1.08
CA GLN A 44 10.28 1.31 -0.03
C GLN A 44 10.96 2.60 -0.48
N ARG A 45 11.51 2.67 -1.70
CA ARG A 45 12.10 3.90 -2.25
C ARG A 45 11.04 4.99 -2.47
N MET A 46 9.83 4.62 -2.90
CA MET A 46 8.69 5.55 -2.99
C MET A 46 8.19 6.07 -1.64
N ASP A 47 8.48 5.37 -0.54
CA ASP A 47 8.16 5.83 0.82
C ASP A 47 9.16 6.88 1.32
N THR A 48 10.33 7.01 0.67
CA THR A 48 11.38 7.98 0.98
C THR A 48 11.38 9.16 0.00
N ASP A 49 11.94 10.29 0.42
CA ASP A 49 12.15 11.42 -0.49
C ASP A 49 13.20 11.04 -1.55
N GLY A 50 13.06 11.56 -2.77
CA GLY A 50 14.05 11.37 -3.83
C GLY A 50 13.58 10.53 -5.02
N PHE A 51 12.56 9.69 -4.86
CA PHE A 51 12.14 8.72 -5.89
C PHE A 51 11.85 9.34 -7.27
N LEU A 52 11.22 10.53 -7.30
CA LEU A 52 10.91 11.21 -8.57
C LEU A 52 12.13 11.75 -9.31
N PHE A 53 13.29 11.81 -8.65
CA PHE A 53 14.56 12.21 -9.27
C PHE A 53 15.37 11.00 -9.75
N GLU A 54 14.94 9.78 -9.42
CA GLU A 54 15.48 8.56 -10.02
C GLU A 54 15.09 8.50 -11.50
N ALA A 55 15.98 8.02 -12.37
CA ALA A 55 15.65 7.70 -13.75
C ALA A 55 14.82 6.41 -13.78
N CYS A 56 13.53 6.51 -13.41
CA CYS A 56 12.63 5.37 -13.24
C CYS A 56 11.35 5.62 -14.02
N ASP A 57 11.04 4.73 -14.97
CA ASP A 57 9.76 4.70 -15.68
C ASP A 57 8.91 3.49 -15.25
N ILE A 58 7.69 3.39 -15.77
CA ILE A 58 6.77 2.29 -15.45
C ILE A 58 7.38 0.92 -15.81
N ASN A 59 8.15 0.81 -16.90
CA ASN A 59 8.76 -0.46 -17.31
C ASN A 59 9.84 -0.87 -16.32
N SER A 60 10.73 0.05 -15.93
CA SER A 60 11.76 -0.19 -14.93
C SER A 60 11.16 -0.64 -13.59
N ILE A 61 10.01 -0.09 -13.19
CA ILE A 61 9.31 -0.54 -11.97
C ILE A 61 8.86 -2.00 -12.08
N PHE A 62 8.30 -2.43 -13.21
CA PHE A 62 7.91 -3.82 -13.40
C PHE A 62 9.14 -4.75 -13.42
N GLU A 63 10.22 -4.34 -14.07
CA GLU A 63 11.48 -5.08 -14.09
C GLU A 63 12.03 -5.27 -12.68
N ASP A 64 12.11 -4.21 -11.88
CA ASP A 64 12.57 -4.28 -10.48
C ASP A 64 11.74 -5.26 -9.65
N ILE A 65 10.41 -5.22 -9.78
CA ILE A 65 9.50 -6.14 -9.07
C ILE A 65 9.70 -7.59 -9.53
N ASN A 66 9.94 -7.81 -10.83
CA ASN A 66 10.19 -9.14 -11.37
C ASN A 66 11.58 -9.67 -10.99
N VAL A 67 12.59 -8.81 -10.91
CA VAL A 67 13.91 -9.17 -10.38
C VAL A 67 13.81 -9.58 -8.92
N GLU A 68 12.99 -8.87 -8.12
CA GLU A 68 12.85 -9.15 -6.69
C GLU A 68 12.01 -10.41 -6.39
N PHE A 69 10.91 -10.64 -7.11
CA PHE A 69 9.94 -11.70 -6.79
C PHE A 69 9.80 -12.81 -7.83
N GLY A 70 10.47 -12.69 -8.98
CA GLY A 70 10.29 -13.55 -10.15
C GLY A 70 8.95 -13.37 -10.85
N GLU A 71 8.85 -13.81 -12.10
CA GLU A 71 7.58 -13.87 -12.81
C GLU A 71 6.57 -14.76 -12.08
N SER A 72 5.28 -14.46 -12.20
CA SER A 72 4.23 -15.32 -11.68
C SER A 72 2.99 -15.28 -12.55
N SER A 73 2.35 -16.44 -12.69
CA SER A 73 1.01 -16.60 -13.26
C SER A 73 0.01 -17.09 -12.21
N TYR A 74 0.32 -16.91 -10.91
CA TYR A 74 -0.53 -17.38 -9.82
C TYR A 74 -1.76 -16.50 -9.63
N GLY A 75 -2.92 -17.16 -9.46
CA GLY A 75 -4.23 -16.51 -9.41
C GLY A 75 -4.68 -16.01 -10.79
N LYS A 76 -6.00 -15.91 -11.00
CA LYS A 76 -6.58 -15.48 -12.29
C LYS A 76 -7.44 -14.22 -12.21
N GLU A 77 -7.86 -13.81 -11.03
CA GLU A 77 -8.74 -12.65 -10.87
C GLU A 77 -7.98 -11.35 -11.17
N LYS A 78 -8.46 -10.62 -12.19
CA LYS A 78 -7.99 -9.30 -12.57
C LYS A 78 -9.05 -8.27 -12.24
N TYR A 79 -8.64 -7.20 -11.58
CA TYR A 79 -9.46 -6.01 -11.35
C TYR A 79 -9.43 -5.13 -12.59
N SER A 80 -10.41 -4.23 -12.73
CA SER A 80 -10.44 -3.29 -13.85
C SER A 80 -9.32 -2.26 -13.74
N ASP A 81 -8.97 -1.65 -14.87
CA ASP A 81 -7.98 -0.56 -14.92
C ASP A 81 -8.33 0.57 -13.93
N SER A 82 -9.60 0.97 -13.89
CA SER A 82 -10.07 2.04 -13.00
C SER A 82 -10.04 1.64 -11.52
N GLU A 83 -10.37 0.39 -11.19
CA GLU A 83 -10.26 -0.13 -9.82
C GLU A 83 -8.79 -0.15 -9.38
N LEU A 84 -7.88 -0.61 -10.24
CA LEU A 84 -6.44 -0.69 -9.95
C LEU A 84 -5.81 0.69 -9.82
N TYR A 85 -6.14 1.60 -10.74
CA TYR A 85 -5.69 2.99 -10.68
C TYR A 85 -6.08 3.61 -9.33
N TRP A 86 -7.35 3.50 -8.94
CA TRP A 86 -7.83 4.07 -7.69
C TRP A 86 -7.19 3.42 -6.46
N ILE A 87 -7.04 2.10 -6.43
CA ILE A 87 -6.33 1.40 -5.34
C ILE A 87 -4.88 1.89 -5.21
N GLY A 88 -4.16 1.98 -6.34
CA GLY A 88 -2.78 2.45 -6.37
C GLY A 88 -2.67 3.88 -5.85
N TYR A 89 -3.58 4.75 -6.30
CA TYR A 89 -3.64 6.15 -5.88
C TYR A 89 -3.89 6.27 -4.37
N ILE A 90 -4.94 5.63 -3.85
CA ILE A 90 -5.31 5.71 -2.42
C ILE A 90 -4.19 5.17 -1.54
N TYR A 91 -3.55 4.05 -1.91
CA TYR A 91 -2.44 3.52 -1.12
C TYR A 91 -1.27 4.49 -1.01
N ARG A 92 -0.88 5.13 -2.11
CA ARG A 92 0.23 6.09 -2.08
C ARG A 92 -0.14 7.37 -1.34
N TYR A 93 -1.35 7.88 -1.57
CA TYR A 93 -1.86 9.06 -0.87
C TYR A 93 -1.87 8.84 0.64
N TRP A 94 -2.36 7.67 1.07
CA TRP A 94 -2.40 7.29 2.48
C TRP A 94 -1.00 7.17 3.08
N ALA A 95 -0.09 6.46 2.41
CA ALA A 95 1.30 6.31 2.86
C ALA A 95 1.96 7.68 3.06
N TYR A 96 1.80 8.56 2.07
CA TYR A 96 2.41 9.90 2.06
C TYR A 96 1.87 10.82 3.15
N THR A 97 0.55 10.94 3.25
CA THR A 97 -0.10 11.91 4.16
C THR A 97 -0.06 11.46 5.62
N HIS A 98 -0.11 10.16 5.90
CA HIS A 98 0.01 9.62 7.26
C HIS A 98 1.44 9.22 7.65
N GLN A 99 2.42 9.45 6.77
CA GLN A 99 3.84 9.11 7.01
C GLN A 99 4.01 7.64 7.45
N LYS A 100 3.35 6.73 6.72
CA LYS A 100 3.42 5.28 6.95
C LYS A 100 4.01 4.62 5.73
N THR A 101 4.75 3.54 5.94
CA THR A 101 5.28 2.78 4.82
C THR A 101 4.17 2.09 4.05
N SER A 102 4.40 1.84 2.77
CA SER A 102 3.53 1.05 1.89
C SER A 102 3.12 -0.26 2.55
N LYS A 103 4.09 -0.94 3.17
CA LYS A 103 3.88 -2.20 3.90
C LYS A 103 2.97 -2.04 5.12
N GLN A 104 3.04 -0.91 5.83
CA GLN A 104 2.13 -0.60 6.92
C GLN A 104 0.71 -0.34 6.41
N ILE A 105 0.55 0.46 5.34
CA ILE A 105 -0.75 0.73 4.73
C ILE A 105 -1.41 -0.56 4.23
N TYR A 106 -0.66 -1.43 3.54
CA TYR A 106 -1.14 -2.75 3.10
C TYR A 106 -1.61 -3.65 4.26
N LYS A 107 -1.09 -3.45 5.48
CA LYS A 107 -1.56 -4.16 6.68
C LYS A 107 -2.84 -3.56 7.26
N ILE A 108 -3.06 -2.26 7.10
CA ILE A 108 -4.26 -1.55 7.59
C ILE A 108 -5.49 -1.93 6.77
N ILE A 109 -5.39 -1.88 5.44
CA ILE A 109 -6.48 -2.25 4.53
C ILE A 109 -5.98 -3.14 3.40
N LYS A 110 -6.64 -4.28 3.23
CA LYS A 110 -6.32 -5.25 2.17
C LYS A 110 -6.93 -4.82 0.84
N PRO A 111 -6.28 -5.13 -0.30
CA PRO A 111 -6.74 -4.68 -1.61
C PRO A 111 -8.13 -5.21 -1.98
N LYS A 112 -8.49 -6.42 -1.56
CA LYS A 112 -9.85 -6.96 -1.75
C LYS A 112 -10.91 -6.12 -1.05
N GLU A 113 -10.61 -5.65 0.15
CA GLU A 113 -11.52 -4.79 0.91
C GLU A 113 -11.57 -3.39 0.31
N LEU A 114 -10.40 -2.81 -0.04
CA LEU A 114 -10.33 -1.52 -0.71
C LEU A 114 -11.12 -1.54 -2.03
N LYS A 115 -10.95 -2.58 -2.85
CA LYS A 115 -11.73 -2.79 -4.08
C LYS A 115 -13.24 -2.79 -3.83
N GLY A 116 -13.70 -3.38 -2.73
CA GLY A 116 -15.12 -3.35 -2.33
C GLY A 116 -15.66 -1.95 -2.05
N LEU A 117 -14.79 -0.99 -1.79
CA LEU A 117 -15.10 0.41 -1.52
C LEU A 117 -14.94 1.33 -2.76
N TYR A 118 -14.60 0.77 -3.92
CA TYR A 118 -14.42 1.54 -5.15
C TYR A 118 -15.68 2.35 -5.50
N TYR A 119 -16.82 1.69 -5.75
CA TYR A 119 -18.05 2.38 -6.14
C TYR A 119 -18.51 3.48 -5.15
N PRO A 120 -18.54 3.25 -3.82
CA PRO A 120 -18.99 4.29 -2.91
C PRO A 120 -17.99 5.45 -2.77
N TYR A 121 -16.68 5.24 -2.96
CA TYR A 121 -15.65 6.23 -2.59
C TYR A 121 -14.78 6.78 -3.73
N HIS A 122 -14.82 6.22 -4.94
CA HIS A 122 -13.92 6.62 -6.03
C HIS A 122 -14.12 8.06 -6.53
N SER A 123 -15.27 8.67 -6.28
CA SER A 123 -15.56 10.07 -6.61
C SER A 123 -15.26 11.05 -5.48
N PHE A 124 -14.86 10.58 -4.30
CA PHE A 124 -14.47 11.46 -3.20
C PHE A 124 -13.03 11.94 -3.34
N ASP A 125 -12.75 13.07 -2.69
CA ASP A 125 -11.37 13.46 -2.42
C ASP A 125 -10.64 12.32 -1.69
N PRO A 126 -9.38 11.99 -2.05
CA PRO A 126 -8.63 10.90 -1.43
C PRO A 126 -8.55 11.00 0.10
N ALA A 127 -8.41 12.20 0.67
CA ALA A 127 -8.37 12.38 2.12
C ALA A 127 -9.72 12.00 2.74
N GLN A 128 -10.82 12.46 2.13
CA GLN A 128 -12.19 12.15 2.57
C GLN A 128 -12.53 10.66 2.47
N ALA A 129 -12.04 9.98 1.44
CA ALA A 129 -12.19 8.53 1.29
C ALA A 129 -11.45 7.80 2.42
N ILE A 130 -10.20 8.19 2.71
CA ILE A 130 -9.39 7.58 3.77
C ILE A 130 -9.98 7.81 5.16
N GLU A 131 -10.48 9.02 5.44
CA GLU A 131 -11.15 9.35 6.70
C GLU A 131 -12.35 8.43 6.95
N ARG A 132 -13.25 8.30 5.97
CA ARG A 132 -14.40 7.37 6.05
C ARG A 132 -13.99 5.92 6.25
N ILE A 133 -12.89 5.49 5.61
CA ILE A 133 -12.35 4.14 5.80
C ILE A 133 -11.86 3.93 7.23
N LEU A 134 -11.17 4.92 7.81
CA LEU A 134 -10.67 4.87 9.19
C LEU A 134 -11.82 4.85 10.21
N GLU A 135 -12.82 5.71 10.00
CA GLU A 135 -14.03 5.79 10.82
C GLU A 135 -14.80 4.46 10.83
N ALA A 136 -15.07 3.88 9.65
CA ALA A 136 -15.77 2.60 9.52
C ALA A 136 -15.05 1.44 10.23
N ARG A 137 -13.73 1.54 10.40
CA ARG A 137 -12.92 0.56 11.13
C ARG A 137 -12.83 0.80 12.63
N GLY A 138 -13.42 1.88 13.15
CA GLY A 138 -13.23 2.32 14.53
C GLY A 138 -11.77 2.66 14.84
N MET A 139 -10.99 3.01 13.83
CA MET A 139 -9.58 3.35 13.95
C MET A 139 -9.44 4.87 14.00
N SER A 140 -9.55 5.45 15.19
CA SER A 140 -8.98 6.79 15.44
C SER A 140 -7.44 6.69 15.40
N GLU A 141 -6.74 7.76 15.00
CA GLU A 141 -5.27 7.77 14.90
C GLU A 141 -4.59 7.34 16.23
N ASP A 142 -5.18 7.70 17.37
CA ASP A 142 -4.71 7.33 18.72
C ASP A 142 -4.71 5.82 18.98
N ASN A 143 -5.61 5.08 18.34
CA ASN A 143 -5.74 3.63 18.51
C ASN A 143 -4.66 2.84 17.76
N LEU A 144 -4.08 3.38 16.68
CA LEU A 144 -3.03 2.71 15.88
C LEU A 144 -1.72 2.59 16.65
N THR A 145 -1.25 3.69 17.24
CA THR A 145 -0.05 3.72 18.08
C THR A 145 -0.25 2.86 19.33
N SER A 146 -1.42 2.97 19.96
CA SER A 146 -1.78 2.19 21.16
C SER A 146 -1.81 0.68 20.89
N ARG A 147 -2.34 0.23 19.75
CA ARG A 147 -2.31 -1.20 19.36
C ARG A 147 -0.90 -1.67 19.04
N GLY A 148 -0.09 -0.86 18.35
CA GLY A 148 1.32 -1.16 18.08
C GLY A 148 2.12 -1.38 19.37
N VAL A 149 1.96 -0.49 20.35
CA VAL A 149 2.59 -0.60 21.67
C VAL A 149 2.09 -1.83 22.44
N LYS A 150 0.78 -2.14 22.40
CA LYS A 150 0.24 -3.35 23.04
C LYS A 150 0.83 -4.63 22.45
N ILE A 151 0.97 -4.70 21.13
CA ILE A 151 1.58 -5.86 20.45
C ILE A 151 3.05 -6.00 20.86
N LEU A 152 3.84 -4.92 20.80
CA LEU A 152 5.24 -4.91 21.25
C LEU A 152 5.39 -5.39 22.70
N ARG A 153 4.57 -4.87 23.62
CA ARG A 153 4.56 -5.31 25.03
C ARG A 153 4.26 -6.80 25.17
N SER A 154 3.32 -7.32 24.37
CA SER A 154 2.97 -8.75 24.40
C SER A 154 4.08 -9.66 23.87
N VAL A 155 4.83 -9.22 22.85
CA VAL A 155 5.99 -9.95 22.30
C VAL A 155 7.13 -9.96 23.32
N ILE A 156 7.46 -8.81 23.91
CA ILE A 156 8.48 -8.71 24.96
C ILE A 156 8.15 -9.59 26.15
N LYS A 157 6.87 -9.65 26.55
CA LYS A 157 6.44 -10.52 27.65
C LYS A 157 6.64 -12.00 27.30
N LYS A 158 6.21 -12.43 26.11
CA LYS A 158 6.42 -13.82 25.64
C LYS A 158 7.89 -14.21 25.56
N GLU A 159 8.77 -13.32 25.11
CA GLU A 159 10.22 -13.58 25.08
C GLU A 159 10.83 -13.73 26.48
N LYS A 160 10.38 -12.92 27.44
CA LYS A 160 10.81 -13.05 28.84
C LYS A 160 10.34 -14.36 29.46
N ASP A 161 9.08 -14.72 29.23
CA ASP A 161 8.51 -15.96 29.75
C ASP A 161 9.26 -17.18 29.15
N SER A 162 9.56 -17.17 27.84
CA SER A 162 10.34 -18.24 27.20
C SER A 162 11.79 -18.38 27.66
N ARG A 163 12.39 -17.31 28.19
CA ARG A 163 13.78 -17.32 28.71
C ARG A 163 13.86 -17.75 30.18
N ASN A 164 12.76 -17.65 30.92
CA ASN A 164 12.71 -18.09 32.31
C ASN A 164 12.33 -19.58 32.45
N ASP A 165 11.83 -20.19 31.38
CA ASP A 165 11.51 -21.63 31.29
C ASP A 165 12.64 -22.48 30.68
N SER A 166 13.83 -21.89 30.46
CA SER A 166 15.06 -22.56 29.96
C SER A 166 16.13 -22.58 31.04
#